data_AF-A0A914QNI4-F1
#
_entry.id   AF-A0A914QNI4-F1
#
_cell.length_a   1.000
_cell.length_b   1.000
_cell.length_c   1.000
_cell.angle_alpha   90.00
_cell.angle_beta   90.00
_cell.angle_gamma   90.00
#
_symmetry.space_group_name_H-M   'P 1'
#
loop_
_entity.id
_entity.type
_entity.pdbx_description
1 polymer ?
#
loop_
_entity_poly.entity_id
_entity_poly.type
_entity_poly.pdbx_seq_one_letter_code
_entity_poly.pdbx_strand_id
1 'polypeptide(L)'
;MSATRSAAVKNHLTQLIKYRTNINKFPIIISQDGDNSDVTNTIKEYVNEAAQIFFIHHKERTGMDSAARKTGKNYFFIAQHYKFALDKVFNEYGYKTVIITEDDLDLSQDFFSYFESTKHLLYEDESIWCVSAWNDNGAAELVDQEKSETLYRTDFFPGLGWMLKSTLWEELSPIWPDIFKDCT
;
A
#
# COMPACT_ATOMS: atom_id res chain seq x y z
N MET A 1 3.93 -2.99 -1.18
CA MET A 1 5.12 -2.33 -1.74
C MET A 1 6.36 -3.00 -1.16
N SER A 2 7.35 -3.39 -1.96
CA SER A 2 8.57 -4.03 -1.47
C SER A 2 9.82 -3.61 -2.26
N ALA A 3 11.01 -3.75 -1.67
CA ALA A 3 12.26 -3.44 -2.36
C ALA A 3 13.40 -4.44 -2.05
N THR A 4 13.90 -4.46 -0.82
CA THR A 4 15.17 -5.15 -0.49
C THR A 4 15.08 -6.14 0.69
N ARG A 5 13.95 -6.19 1.40
CA ARG A 5 13.82 -6.93 2.67
C ARG A 5 13.04 -8.23 2.51
N SER A 6 13.71 -9.30 2.03
CA SER A 6 13.05 -10.59 1.78
C SER A 6 12.33 -11.18 3.00
N ALA A 7 12.94 -11.09 4.19
CA ALA A 7 12.34 -11.57 5.44
C ALA A 7 11.07 -10.78 5.83
N ALA A 8 11.08 -9.45 5.66
CA ALA A 8 9.93 -8.59 5.96
C ALA A 8 8.79 -8.89 4.98
N VAL A 9 9.09 -8.95 3.67
CA VAL A 9 8.15 -9.38 2.63
C VAL A 9 7.52 -10.72 2.95
N LYS A 10 8.33 -11.71 3.36
CA LYS A 10 7.83 -13.04 3.74
C LYS A 10 6.85 -12.97 4.90
N ASN A 11 7.19 -12.24 5.96
CA ASN A 11 6.32 -12.06 7.12
C ASN A 11 5.00 -11.38 6.73
N HIS A 12 5.08 -10.29 5.98
CA HIS A 12 3.91 -9.52 5.54
C HIS A 12 2.98 -10.34 4.63
N LEU A 13 3.53 -11.03 3.62
CA LEU A 13 2.76 -11.88 2.70
C LEU A 13 2.09 -13.06 3.43
N THR A 14 2.78 -13.65 4.40
CA THR A 14 2.22 -14.73 5.24
C THR A 14 0.97 -14.23 5.97
N GLN A 15 1.01 -13.02 6.54
CA GLN A 15 -0.13 -12.43 7.23
C GLN A 15 -1.27 -12.04 6.28
N LEU A 16 -0.96 -11.42 5.14
CA LEU A 16 -1.95 -11.12 4.10
C LEU A 16 -2.70 -12.37 3.68
N ILE A 17 -2.00 -13.47 3.39
CA ILE A 17 -2.63 -14.73 2.98
C ILE A 17 -3.44 -15.35 4.12
N LYS A 18 -2.90 -15.34 5.35
CA LYS A 18 -3.55 -15.89 6.53
C LYS A 18 -4.87 -15.19 6.85
N TYR A 19 -4.92 -13.87 6.76
CA TYR A 19 -6.09 -13.06 7.14
C TYR A 19 -7.02 -12.73 5.97
N ARG A 20 -6.62 -13.02 4.73
CA ARG A 20 -7.45 -12.77 3.53
C ARG A 20 -8.75 -13.56 3.60
N THR A 21 -9.86 -12.82 3.74
CA THR A 21 -11.21 -13.40 3.90
C THR A 21 -11.79 -13.96 2.61
N ASN A 22 -11.45 -13.37 1.45
CA ASN A 22 -11.97 -13.81 0.14
C ASN A 22 -10.99 -13.49 -0.99
N ILE A 23 -10.57 -14.52 -1.71
CA ILE A 23 -9.57 -14.41 -2.79
C ILE A 23 -10.04 -13.57 -3.98
N ASN A 24 -11.33 -13.56 -4.28
CA ASN A 24 -11.90 -12.81 -5.41
C ASN A 24 -12.13 -11.34 -5.07
N LYS A 25 -12.40 -11.03 -3.79
CA LYS A 25 -12.58 -9.65 -3.33
C LYS A 25 -11.24 -8.96 -3.07
N PHE A 26 -10.24 -9.73 -2.65
CA PHE A 26 -8.92 -9.23 -2.26
C PHE A 26 -7.80 -9.94 -3.03
N PRO A 27 -7.68 -9.74 -4.35
CA PRO A 27 -6.49 -10.14 -5.08
C PRO A 27 -5.28 -9.36 -4.55
N ILE A 28 -4.12 -10.02 -4.46
CA ILE A 28 -2.89 -9.41 -3.94
C ILE A 28 -1.98 -9.09 -5.11
N ILE A 29 -1.55 -7.84 -5.23
CA ILE A 29 -0.55 -7.42 -6.23
C ILE A 29 0.71 -7.02 -5.48
N ILE A 30 1.80 -7.74 -5.75
CA ILE A 30 3.09 -7.50 -5.14
C ILE A 30 3.90 -6.67 -6.12
N SER A 31 4.25 -5.44 -5.72
CA SER A 31 5.11 -4.55 -6.49
C SER A 31 6.49 -4.48 -5.86
N GLN A 32 7.50 -4.99 -6.56
CA GLN A 32 8.90 -4.91 -6.16
C GLN A 32 9.62 -3.79 -6.93
N ASP A 33 10.42 -3.00 -6.23
CA ASP A 33 11.35 -2.03 -6.82
C ASP A 33 12.81 -2.49 -6.73
N GLY A 34 13.56 -2.29 -7.82
CA GLY A 34 14.95 -2.74 -7.95
C GLY A 34 15.11 -4.26 -8.09
N ASP A 35 16.35 -4.75 -8.22
CA ASP A 35 16.63 -6.12 -8.67
C ASP A 35 17.12 -7.08 -7.57
N ASN A 36 16.65 -6.92 -6.32
CA ASN A 36 17.03 -7.85 -5.25
C ASN A 36 16.49 -9.28 -5.55
N SER A 37 17.39 -10.23 -5.78
CA SER A 37 17.05 -11.60 -6.14
C SER A 37 16.35 -12.36 -5.02
N ASP A 38 16.73 -12.11 -3.76
CA ASP A 38 16.16 -12.81 -2.61
C ASP A 38 14.70 -12.41 -2.42
N VAL A 39 14.39 -11.12 -2.53
CA VAL A 39 13.00 -10.60 -2.56
C VAL A 39 12.23 -11.21 -3.72
N THR A 40 12.83 -11.22 -4.92
CA THR A 40 12.18 -11.79 -6.12
C THR A 40 11.84 -13.28 -5.92
N ASN A 41 12.77 -14.05 -5.36
CA ASN A 41 12.58 -15.49 -5.11
C ASN A 41 11.49 -15.72 -4.06
N THR A 42 11.52 -14.98 -2.94
CA THR A 42 10.46 -15.03 -1.94
C THR A 42 9.09 -14.72 -2.55
N ILE A 43 8.97 -13.67 -3.36
CA ILE A 43 7.69 -13.31 -4.00
C ILE A 43 7.20 -14.44 -4.91
N LYS A 44 8.09 -15.04 -5.71
CA LYS A 44 7.75 -16.14 -6.62
C LYS A 44 7.22 -17.37 -5.90
N GLU A 45 7.71 -17.68 -4.71
CA GLU A 45 7.17 -18.77 -3.88
C GLU A 45 5.66 -18.55 -3.65
N TYR A 46 5.26 -17.36 -3.18
CA TYR A 46 3.87 -17.04 -2.91
C TYR A 46 3.00 -16.95 -4.16
N VAL A 47 3.51 -16.40 -5.26
CA VAL A 47 2.79 -16.31 -6.54
C VAL A 47 2.46 -17.70 -7.09
N ASN A 48 3.35 -18.68 -6.89
CA ASN A 48 3.15 -20.04 -7.37
C ASN A 48 2.24 -20.87 -6.44
N GLU A 49 2.25 -20.59 -5.14
CA GLU A 49 1.53 -21.39 -4.13
C GLU A 49 0.08 -20.93 -3.89
N ALA A 50 -0.22 -19.65 -4.11
CA ALA A 50 -1.53 -19.08 -3.76
C ALA A 50 -2.24 -18.44 -4.95
N ALA A 51 -3.54 -18.71 -5.06
CA ALA A 51 -4.38 -18.12 -6.10
C ALA A 51 -4.58 -16.60 -5.91
N GLN A 52 -4.73 -15.90 -7.04
CA GLN A 52 -4.94 -14.46 -7.12
C GLN A 52 -3.86 -13.63 -6.41
N ILE A 53 -2.61 -14.06 -6.58
CA ILE A 53 -1.43 -13.27 -6.25
C ILE A 53 -0.69 -12.96 -7.55
N PHE A 54 -0.42 -11.69 -7.79
CA PHE A 54 0.24 -11.20 -8.99
C PHE A 54 1.53 -10.50 -8.61
N PHE A 55 2.50 -10.54 -9.51
CA PHE A 55 3.79 -9.89 -9.33
C PHE A 55 4.05 -8.90 -10.45
N ILE A 56 4.34 -7.65 -10.06
CA ILE A 56 4.83 -6.60 -10.94
C ILE A 56 6.21 -6.14 -10.46
N HIS A 57 7.09 -5.83 -11.41
CA HIS A 57 8.49 -5.54 -11.12
C HIS A 57 8.91 -4.21 -11.74
N HIS A 58 9.21 -3.23 -10.89
CA HIS A 58 9.75 -1.95 -11.28
C HIS A 58 11.28 -2.01 -11.36
N LYS A 59 11.81 -2.20 -12.56
CA LYS A 59 13.26 -2.25 -12.83
C LYS A 59 13.82 -0.93 -13.34
N GLU A 60 13.00 -0.18 -14.06
CA GLU A 60 13.42 1.02 -14.78
C GLU A 60 13.32 2.26 -13.88
N ARG A 61 14.35 2.49 -13.07
CA ARG A 61 14.48 3.74 -12.32
C ARG A 61 15.02 4.83 -13.23
N THR A 62 14.27 5.93 -13.36
CA THR A 62 14.69 7.09 -14.18
C THR A 62 15.26 8.21 -13.32
N GLY A 63 15.90 9.20 -13.95
CA GLY A 63 16.30 10.44 -13.29
C GLY A 63 17.41 10.29 -12.24
N MET A 64 18.31 9.31 -12.40
CA MET A 64 19.41 9.04 -11.45
C MET A 64 20.30 10.27 -11.19
N ASP A 65 20.53 11.10 -12.20
CA ASP A 65 21.37 12.31 -12.10
C ASP A 65 20.58 13.59 -11.78
N SER A 66 19.26 13.50 -11.61
CA SER A 66 18.39 14.67 -11.39
C SER A 66 18.70 15.38 -10.08
N ALA A 67 18.46 16.70 -10.04
CA ALA A 67 18.56 17.47 -8.80
C ALA A 67 17.60 16.94 -7.72
N ALA A 68 16.40 16.51 -8.13
CA ALA A 68 15.41 15.89 -7.26
C ALA A 68 15.98 14.61 -6.58
N ARG A 69 16.67 13.75 -7.32
CA ARG A 69 17.32 12.56 -6.75
C ARG A 69 18.43 12.90 -5.75
N LYS A 70 19.23 13.92 -6.05
CA LYS A 70 20.33 14.36 -5.16
C LYS A 70 19.78 14.87 -3.82
N THR A 71 18.69 15.63 -3.86
CA THR A 71 18.03 16.18 -2.67
C THR A 71 17.21 15.12 -1.92
N GLY A 72 16.35 14.39 -2.64
CA GLY A 72 15.35 13.46 -2.07
C GLY A 72 15.89 12.08 -1.70
N LYS A 73 17.13 11.74 -2.07
CA LYS A 73 17.74 10.43 -1.76
C LYS A 73 16.84 9.26 -2.17
N ASN A 74 16.53 8.35 -1.24
CA ASN A 74 15.70 7.17 -1.50
C ASN A 74 14.22 7.52 -1.70
N TYR A 75 13.74 8.63 -1.12
CA TYR A 75 12.36 9.10 -1.28
C TYR A 75 11.98 9.40 -2.73
N PHE A 76 12.96 9.73 -3.56
CA PHE A 76 12.77 9.89 -5.01
C PHE A 76 12.43 8.55 -5.70
N PHE A 77 13.07 7.46 -5.28
CA PHE A 77 12.76 6.14 -5.84
C PHE A 77 11.48 5.56 -5.27
N ILE A 78 11.15 5.87 -4.01
CA ILE A 78 9.87 5.51 -3.40
C ILE A 78 8.71 6.17 -4.17
N ALA A 79 8.79 7.49 -4.46
CA ALA A 79 7.77 8.17 -5.26
C ALA A 79 7.57 7.55 -6.64
N GLN A 80 8.66 7.24 -7.35
CA GLN A 80 8.58 6.56 -8.64
C GLN A 80 7.95 5.18 -8.52
N HIS A 81 8.30 4.41 -7.49
CA HIS A 81 7.75 3.07 -7.29
C HIS A 81 6.25 3.09 -6.99
N TYR A 82 5.80 3.99 -6.13
CA TYR A 82 4.37 4.20 -5.86
C TYR A 82 3.63 4.58 -7.13
N LYS A 83 4.17 5.53 -7.91
CA LYS A 83 3.58 5.92 -9.19
C LYS A 83 3.46 4.75 -10.15
N PHE A 84 4.54 4.01 -10.36
CA PHE A 84 4.54 2.81 -11.20
C PHE A 84 3.49 1.80 -10.76
N ALA A 85 3.46 1.47 -9.46
CA ALA A 85 2.55 0.46 -8.93
C ALA A 85 1.09 0.89 -9.09
N LEU A 86 0.75 2.14 -8.78
CA LEU A 86 -0.61 2.65 -8.86
C LEU A 86 -1.06 2.82 -10.31
N ASP A 87 -0.19 3.31 -11.20
CA ASP A 87 -0.50 3.36 -12.64
C ASP A 87 -0.75 1.95 -13.19
N LYS A 88 0.01 0.93 -12.78
CA LYS A 88 -0.28 -0.47 -13.14
C LYS A 88 -1.66 -0.88 -12.63
N VAL A 89 -1.91 -0.76 -11.33
CA VAL A 89 -3.14 -1.25 -10.69
C VAL A 89 -4.39 -0.57 -11.24
N PHE A 90 -4.37 0.75 -11.41
CA PHE A 90 -5.53 1.51 -11.86
C PHE A 90 -5.70 1.52 -13.38
N ASN A 91 -4.62 1.73 -14.14
CA ASN A 91 -4.74 1.95 -15.59
C ASN A 91 -4.64 0.64 -16.39
N GLU A 92 -3.82 -0.31 -15.96
CA GLU A 92 -3.62 -1.57 -16.69
C GLU A 92 -4.50 -2.71 -16.16
N TYR A 93 -4.57 -2.89 -14.84
CA TYR A 93 -5.44 -3.91 -14.25
C TYR A 93 -6.91 -3.46 -14.12
N GLY A 94 -7.18 -2.15 -14.13
CA GLY A 94 -8.54 -1.61 -14.11
C GLY A 94 -9.27 -1.74 -12.77
N TYR A 95 -8.55 -1.92 -11.66
CA TYR A 95 -9.19 -1.93 -10.34
C TYR A 95 -9.72 -0.55 -9.98
N LYS A 96 -10.85 -0.47 -9.27
CA LYS A 96 -11.46 0.81 -8.86
C LYS A 96 -11.07 1.26 -7.45
N THR A 97 -10.56 0.34 -6.65
CA THR A 97 -10.16 0.56 -5.26
C THR A 97 -8.95 -0.31 -4.99
N VAL A 98 -7.98 0.21 -4.24
CA VAL A 98 -6.81 -0.56 -3.80
C VAL A 98 -6.54 -0.25 -2.33
N ILE A 99 -6.07 -1.26 -1.59
CA ILE A 99 -5.50 -1.12 -0.26
C ILE A 99 -3.98 -1.24 -0.42
N ILE A 100 -3.23 -0.26 0.04
CA ILE A 100 -1.77 -0.21 -0.07
C ILE A 100 -1.15 -0.52 1.28
N THR A 101 -0.23 -1.48 1.29
CA THR A 101 0.59 -1.84 2.45
C THR A 101 2.07 -1.88 2.06
N GLU A 102 2.94 -1.61 3.04
CA GLU A 102 4.39 -1.76 2.92
C GLU A 102 4.86 -3.10 3.49
N ASP A 103 6.06 -3.53 3.09
CA ASP A 103 6.59 -4.86 3.42
C ASP A 103 7.00 -5.04 4.89
N ASP A 104 6.98 -3.99 5.70
CA ASP A 104 7.30 -3.99 7.13
C ASP A 104 6.12 -3.76 8.07
N LEU A 105 4.88 -3.83 7.55
CA LEU A 105 3.70 -3.77 8.39
C LEU A 105 3.28 -5.15 8.88
N ASP A 106 2.93 -5.24 10.17
CA ASP A 106 2.17 -6.37 10.72
C ASP A 106 0.68 -6.05 10.64
N LEU A 107 -0.14 -7.06 10.32
CA LEU A 107 -1.56 -6.89 10.06
C LEU A 107 -2.39 -7.47 11.21
N SER A 108 -3.47 -6.76 11.57
CA SER A 108 -4.49 -7.29 12.47
C SER A 108 -5.33 -8.37 11.80
N GLN A 109 -6.01 -9.20 12.60
CA GLN A 109 -6.84 -10.30 12.08
C GLN A 109 -8.07 -9.80 11.32
N ASP A 110 -8.55 -8.61 11.65
CA ASP A 110 -9.74 -7.96 11.10
C ASP A 110 -9.41 -6.96 9.97
N PHE A 111 -8.15 -6.84 9.56
CA PHE A 111 -7.68 -5.90 8.54
C PHE A 111 -8.58 -5.85 7.30
N PHE A 112 -8.91 -7.01 6.72
CA PHE A 112 -9.76 -7.09 5.52
C PHE A 112 -11.21 -6.72 5.81
N SER A 113 -11.75 -7.15 6.95
CA SER A 113 -13.12 -6.83 7.38
C SER A 113 -13.29 -5.33 7.66
N TYR A 114 -12.25 -4.69 8.20
CA TYR A 114 -12.19 -3.25 8.41
C TYR A 114 -12.32 -2.49 7.08
N PHE A 115 -11.50 -2.81 6.08
CA PHE A 115 -11.60 -2.16 4.77
C PHE A 115 -12.88 -2.52 4.02
N GLU A 116 -13.36 -3.76 4.12
CA GLU A 116 -14.62 -4.15 3.50
C GLU A 116 -15.80 -3.35 4.04
N SER A 117 -15.88 -3.22 5.37
CA SER A 117 -16.97 -2.52 6.03
C SER A 117 -16.93 -1.01 5.81
N THR A 118 -15.73 -0.41 5.71
CA THR A 118 -15.56 1.04 5.52
C THR A 118 -15.51 1.48 4.06
N LYS A 119 -15.40 0.54 3.10
CA LYS A 119 -15.30 0.87 1.67
C LYS A 119 -16.44 1.75 1.16
N HIS A 120 -17.67 1.51 1.61
CA HIS A 120 -18.83 2.28 1.16
C HIS A 120 -18.69 3.79 1.48
N LEU A 121 -18.03 4.15 2.58
CA LEU A 121 -17.79 5.54 2.98
C LEU A 121 -17.02 6.32 1.91
N LEU A 122 -16.03 5.71 1.25
CA LEU A 122 -15.30 6.33 0.14
C LEU A 122 -16.19 6.66 -1.05
N TYR A 123 -17.29 5.93 -1.25
CA TYR A 123 -18.18 6.10 -2.40
C TYR A 123 -19.37 7.00 -2.09
N GLU A 124 -19.79 7.04 -0.83
CA GLU A 124 -20.99 7.78 -0.39
C GLU A 124 -20.66 9.19 0.13
N ASP A 125 -19.44 9.43 0.61
CA ASP A 125 -19.01 10.73 1.14
C ASP A 125 -17.79 11.25 0.38
N GLU A 126 -18.02 12.28 -0.45
CA GLU A 126 -16.97 12.93 -1.26
C GLU A 126 -15.91 13.65 -0.42
N SER A 127 -16.18 13.94 0.86
CA SER A 127 -15.19 14.54 1.77
C SER A 127 -14.17 13.53 2.31
N ILE A 128 -14.33 12.22 2.03
CA ILE A 128 -13.39 11.18 2.43
C ILE A 128 -12.60 10.71 1.20
N TRP A 129 -11.30 11.00 1.21
CA TRP A 129 -10.39 10.58 0.14
C TRP A 129 -9.67 9.25 0.40
N CYS A 130 -9.55 8.81 1.65
CA CYS A 130 -8.92 7.55 2.03
C CYS A 130 -9.47 6.98 3.34
N VAL A 131 -9.27 5.68 3.54
CA VAL A 131 -9.40 5.02 4.84
C VAL A 131 -8.01 4.48 5.22
N SER A 132 -7.53 4.72 6.44
CA SER A 132 -6.25 4.19 6.92
C SER A 132 -6.47 3.21 8.08
N ALA A 133 -5.60 2.21 8.20
CA ALA A 133 -5.54 1.27 9.32
C ALA A 133 -4.65 1.79 10.47
N TRP A 134 -4.11 3.00 10.36
CA TRP A 134 -3.17 3.57 11.32
C TRP A 134 -3.78 4.67 12.17
N ASN A 135 -3.48 4.62 13.47
CA ASN A 135 -3.74 5.70 14.41
C ASN A 135 -2.39 6.23 14.91
N ASP A 136 -2.04 7.47 14.54
CA ASP A 136 -0.78 8.11 14.93
C ASP A 136 -0.58 8.20 16.45
N ASN A 137 -1.66 8.19 17.23
CA ASN A 137 -1.64 8.15 18.70
C ASN A 137 -2.14 6.80 19.25
N GLY A 138 -1.92 5.71 18.50
CA GLY A 138 -2.41 4.37 18.80
C GLY A 138 -1.64 3.58 19.87
N ALA A 139 -0.82 4.25 20.69
CA ALA A 139 -0.09 3.59 21.77
C ALA A 139 -1.06 2.97 22.78
N ALA A 140 -0.70 1.81 23.34
CA ALA A 140 -1.61 0.98 24.15
C ALA A 140 -2.17 1.70 25.38
N GLU A 141 -1.43 2.66 25.91
CA GLU A 141 -1.79 3.51 27.04
C GLU A 141 -2.71 4.70 26.67
N LEU A 142 -2.82 5.02 25.38
CA LEU A 142 -3.62 6.14 24.86
C LEU A 142 -4.96 5.70 24.26
N VAL A 143 -5.14 4.39 24.06
CA VAL A 143 -6.33 3.82 23.42
C VAL A 143 -7.16 2.98 24.40
N ASP A 144 -8.48 3.05 24.23
CA ASP A 144 -9.43 2.21 24.96
C ASP A 144 -9.53 0.85 24.26
N GLN A 145 -8.89 -0.17 24.81
CA GLN A 145 -8.83 -1.52 24.21
C GLN A 145 -10.19 -2.22 24.16
N GLU A 146 -11.16 -1.78 24.97
CA GLU A 146 -12.52 -2.33 24.98
C GLU A 146 -13.40 -1.74 23.86
N LYS A 147 -12.88 -0.77 23.09
CA LYS A 147 -13.62 -0.06 22.02
C LYS A 147 -12.94 -0.18 20.66
N SER A 148 -12.51 -1.38 20.30
CA SER A 148 -11.81 -1.66 19.06
C SER A 148 -12.64 -1.37 17.79
N GLU A 149 -13.96 -1.26 17.92
CA GLU A 149 -14.89 -0.91 16.84
C GLU A 149 -15.03 0.59 16.57
N THR A 150 -14.45 1.45 17.41
CA THR A 150 -14.60 2.91 17.28
C THR A 150 -13.73 3.46 16.17
N LEU A 151 -14.34 4.18 15.23
CA LEU A 151 -13.66 4.83 14.11
C LEU A 151 -13.71 6.35 14.23
N TYR A 152 -12.70 7.02 13.66
CA TYR A 152 -12.55 8.47 13.68
C TYR A 152 -12.32 9.01 12.28
N ARG A 153 -12.67 10.30 12.09
CA ARG A 153 -12.20 11.09 10.96
C ARG A 153 -10.99 11.90 11.40
N THR A 154 -10.04 12.08 10.48
CA THR A 154 -8.85 12.89 10.67
C THR A 154 -8.55 13.66 9.41
N ASP A 155 -8.10 14.90 9.57
CA ASP A 155 -7.58 15.72 8.46
C ASP A 155 -6.09 15.46 8.20
N PHE A 156 -5.43 14.70 9.07
CA PHE A 156 -4.06 14.23 8.88
C PHE A 156 -4.06 12.91 8.10
N PHE A 157 -3.29 12.83 7.01
CA PHE A 157 -3.14 11.60 6.22
C PHE A 157 -2.13 10.65 6.89
N PRO A 158 -2.55 9.51 7.47
CA PRO A 158 -1.65 8.66 8.24
C PRO A 158 -0.82 7.68 7.39
N GLY A 159 -1.29 7.37 6.17
CA GLY A 159 -0.70 6.30 5.35
C GLY A 159 -0.84 4.92 6.01
N LEU A 160 0.28 4.16 6.07
CA LEU A 160 0.47 2.91 6.81
C LEU A 160 -0.72 1.93 6.77
N GLY A 161 -0.97 1.34 5.59
CA GLY A 161 -2.14 0.51 5.36
C GLY A 161 -3.35 1.37 5.03
N TRP A 162 -3.49 1.80 3.79
CA TRP A 162 -4.54 2.76 3.41
C TRP A 162 -5.22 2.41 2.10
N MET A 163 -6.50 2.75 2.00
CA MET A 163 -7.38 2.45 0.89
C MET A 163 -7.78 3.73 0.17
N LEU A 164 -7.69 3.71 -1.17
CA LEU A 164 -8.10 4.82 -2.04
C LEU A 164 -8.84 4.33 -3.29
N LYS A 165 -9.55 5.26 -3.94
CA LYS A 165 -10.27 5.06 -5.21
C LYS A 165 -9.40 5.43 -6.42
N SER A 166 -9.73 4.85 -7.57
CA SER A 166 -9.11 5.21 -8.85
C SER A 166 -9.30 6.68 -9.20
N THR A 167 -10.45 7.28 -8.89
CA THR A 167 -10.72 8.70 -9.16
C THR A 167 -9.76 9.63 -8.45
N LEU A 168 -9.36 9.31 -7.20
CA LEU A 168 -8.33 10.07 -6.51
C LEU A 168 -6.97 9.92 -7.22
N TRP A 169 -6.66 8.72 -7.71
CA TRP A 169 -5.42 8.50 -8.46
C TRP A 169 -5.41 9.25 -9.80
N GLU A 170 -6.55 9.36 -10.49
CA GLU A 170 -6.68 10.17 -11.71
C GLU A 170 -6.36 11.65 -11.46
N GLU A 171 -6.68 12.17 -10.27
CA GLU A 171 -6.34 13.53 -9.85
C GLU A 171 -4.86 13.67 -9.47
N LEU A 172 -4.31 12.68 -8.74
CA LEU A 172 -2.94 12.74 -8.20
C LEU A 172 -1.87 12.37 -9.22
N SER A 173 -2.13 11.40 -10.11
CA SER A 173 -1.13 10.85 -11.03
C SER A 173 -0.49 11.89 -11.97
N PRO A 174 -1.23 12.87 -12.53
CA PRO A 174 -0.67 13.92 -13.38
C PRO A 174 0.24 14.91 -12.64
N ILE A 175 0.03 15.08 -11.33
CA ILE A 175 0.76 16.03 -10.48
C ILE A 175 1.64 15.32 -9.44
N TRP A 176 1.90 14.03 -9.64
CA TRP A 176 2.61 13.21 -8.67
C TRP A 176 4.02 13.76 -8.44
N PRO A 177 4.45 13.95 -7.19
CA PRO A 177 5.73 14.57 -6.90
C PRO A 177 6.90 13.64 -7.25
N ASP A 178 8.01 14.22 -7.69
CA ASP A 178 9.26 13.49 -7.94
C ASP A 178 9.87 12.90 -6.65
N ILE A 179 9.57 13.49 -5.50
CA ILE A 179 10.09 13.06 -4.20
C ILE A 179 8.90 12.80 -3.29
N PHE A 180 8.85 11.60 -2.71
CA PHE A 180 7.86 11.27 -1.71
C PHE A 180 8.14 12.09 -0.46
N LYS A 181 7.24 13.01 -0.12
CA LYS A 181 7.29 13.75 1.13
C LYS A 181 5.99 13.44 1.86
N ASP A 182 6.05 12.60 2.88
CA ASP A 182 5.05 12.66 3.95
C ASP A 182 5.11 14.09 4.49
N CYS A 183 3.98 14.77 4.51
CA CYS A 183 3.84 16.20 4.71
C CYS A 183 4.73 16.70 5.88
N THR A 184 5.82 17.38 5.54
CA THR A 184 6.67 18.18 6.44
C THR A 184 6.88 19.55 5.85
#